data_AF-A0A087U0N1-F1
#
_entry.id   AF-A0A087U0N1-F1
#
_cell.length_a   1.000
_cell.length_b   1.000
_cell.length_c   1.000
_cell.angle_alpha   90.00
_cell.angle_beta   90.00
_cell.angle_gamma   90.00
#
_symmetry.space_group_name_H-M   'P 1'
#
loop_
_entity.id
_entity.type
_entity.pdbx_description
1 polymer ?
#
loop_
_entity_poly.entity_id
_entity_poly.type
_entity_poly.pdbx_seq_one_letter_code
_entity_poly.pdbx_strand_id
1 'polypeptide(L)' 'MSGNIDHLGLNILPFSNSDISKKCLKERVSLGKHVLDANQATVAREFCKRGCPATLRADLWSLILGVDISGA' A
#
# COMPACT_ATOMS: atom_id res chain seq x y z
N MET A 1 20.08 -10.82 13.80
CA MET A 1 19.69 -11.25 12.44
C MET A 1 18.48 -10.43 12.01
N SER A 2 18.70 -9.33 11.28
CA SER A 2 17.60 -8.51 10.77
C SER A 2 17.09 -9.17 9.50
N GLY A 3 16.00 -9.94 9.61
CA GLY A 3 15.37 -10.61 8.47
C GLY A 3 14.81 -9.58 7.51
N ASN A 4 15.20 -9.66 6.25
CA ASN A 4 14.78 -8.72 5.23
C ASN A 4 13.32 -9.01 4.82
N ILE A 5 12.36 -8.34 5.47
CA ILE A 5 10.90 -8.53 5.31
C ILE A 5 10.31 -7.74 4.13
N ASP A 6 11.16 -7.20 3.25
CA ASP A 6 10.76 -6.35 2.13
C ASP A 6 9.71 -7.02 1.21
N HIS A 7 9.78 -8.34 1.12
CA HIS A 7 8.91 -9.15 0.26
C HIS A 7 7.46 -9.29 0.77
N LEU A 8 7.18 -8.96 2.04
CA LEU A 8 5.86 -9.11 2.64
C LEU A 8 4.94 -7.90 2.44
N GLY A 9 5.42 -6.84 1.75
CA GLY A 9 4.66 -5.59 1.62
C GLY A 9 4.40 -4.89 2.96
N LEU A 10 5.11 -5.31 4.01
CA LEU A 10 5.12 -4.74 5.36
C LEU A 10 6.12 -3.58 5.50
N ASN A 11 6.66 -3.08 4.38
CA ASN A 11 7.40 -1.82 4.32
C ASN A 11 6.48 -0.64 4.68
N ILE A 12 6.14 -0.56 5.96
CA ILE A 12 6.11 0.70 6.68
C ILE A 12 7.54 1.20 6.49
N LEU A 13 7.72 2.16 5.57
CA LEU A 13 8.99 2.88 5.43
C LEU A 13 9.60 3.06 6.83
N PRO A 14 10.91 2.83 7.04
CA PRO A 14 11.51 3.00 8.35
C PRO A 14 11.06 4.37 8.84
N PHE A 15 10.34 4.38 9.96
CA PHE A 15 9.74 5.56 10.58
C PHE A 15 10.88 6.43 11.12
N SER A 16 11.75 6.93 10.25
CA SER A 16 12.59 8.05 10.56
C SER A 16 11.63 9.23 10.65
N ASN A 17 11.53 9.81 11.85
CA ASN A 17 10.63 10.89 12.24
C ASN A 17 10.92 12.23 11.51
N SER A 18 11.42 12.17 10.28
CA SER A 18 11.75 13.30 9.43
C SER A 18 10.53 13.77 8.63
N ASP A 19 10.45 15.06 8.34
CA ASP A 19 9.39 15.64 7.51
C ASP A 19 9.40 15.10 6.06
N ILE A 20 10.56 14.61 5.61
CA ILE A 20 10.73 13.94 4.30
C ILE A 20 9.95 12.62 4.28
N SER A 21 10.01 11.81 5.35
CA SER A 21 9.26 10.56 5.48
C SER A 21 7.75 10.79 5.43
N LYS A 22 7.27 11.87 6.08
CA LYS A 22 5.84 12.25 6.08
C LYS A 22 5.37 12.69 4.70
N LYS A 23 6.18 13.48 3.98
CA LYS A 23 5.87 13.91 2.61
C LYS A 23 5.78 12.72 1.65
N CYS A 24 6.76 11.82 1.70
CA CYS A 24 6.78 10.61 0.87
C CYS A 24 5.55 9.73 1.12
N LEU A 25 5.12 9.58 2.38
CA LEU A 25 3.89 8.85 2.71
C LEU A 25 2.65 9.48 2.08
N LYS A 26 2.52 10.81 2.13
CA LYS A 26 1.38 11.53 1.52
C LYS A 26 1.32 11.32 0.01
N GLU A 27 2.45 11.44 -0.68
CA GLU A 27 2.55 11.17 -2.11
C GLU A 27 2.20 9.71 -2.43
N ARG A 28 2.66 8.76 -1.60
CA ARG A 28 2.35 7.34 -1.78
C ARG A 28 0.88 7.02 -1.57
N VAL A 29 0.22 7.65 -0.59
CA VAL A 29 -1.23 7.54 -0.38
C VAL A 29 -1.99 8.15 -1.57
N SER A 30 -1.56 9.31 -2.08
CA SER A 30 -2.18 9.93 -3.26
C SER A 30 -2.09 9.02 -4.48
N LEU A 31 -0.91 8.43 -4.74
CA LEU A 31 -0.74 7.48 -5.82
C LEU A 31 -1.60 6.22 -5.63
N GLY A 32 -1.67 5.70 -4.40
CA GLY A 32 -2.50 4.55 -4.07
C GLY A 32 -3.99 4.78 -4.34
N LYS A 33 -4.51 6.00 -4.13
CA LYS A 33 -5.88 6.36 -4.51
C LYS A 33 -6.10 6.25 -6.03
N HIS A 34 -5.18 6.78 -6.83
CA HIS A 34 -5.27 6.64 -8.28
C HIS A 34 -5.19 5.18 -8.76
N VAL A 35 -4.46 4.33 -8.03
CA VAL A 35 -4.42 2.89 -8.31
C VAL A 35 -5.77 2.23 -8.03
N LEU A 36 -6.47 2.62 -6.95
CA LEU A 36 -7.83 2.17 -6.66
C LEU A 36 -8.82 2.66 -7.72
N ASP A 37 -8.73 3.93 -8.12
CA ASP A 37 -9.60 4.52 -9.17
C ASP A 37 -9.44 3.80 -10.52
N ALA A 38 -8.24 3.29 -10.83
CA ALA A 38 -7.99 2.51 -12.03
C ALA A 38 -8.70 1.14 -12.03
N ASN A 39 -9.12 0.63 -10.86
CA ASN A 39 -9.85 -0.62 -10.66
C ASN A 39 -9.23 -1.84 -11.38
N GLN A 40 -7.89 -1.90 -11.40
CA GLN A 40 -7.14 -2.97 -12.05
C GLN A 40 -6.30 -3.75 -11.03
N ALA A 41 -6.66 -5.01 -10.80
CA ALA A 41 -5.95 -5.89 -9.85
C ALA A 41 -4.44 -6.03 -10.16
N THR A 42 -4.03 -6.00 -11.43
CA THR A 42 -2.61 -6.06 -11.82
C THR A 42 -1.86 -4.79 -11.39
N VAL A 43 -2.46 -3.61 -11.57
CA VAL A 43 -1.85 -2.33 -11.14
C VAL A 43 -1.76 -2.27 -9.61
N ALA A 44 -2.80 -2.72 -8.91
CA ALA A 44 -2.82 -2.82 -7.45
C ALA A 44 -1.72 -3.75 -6.92
N ARG A 45 -1.50 -4.91 -7.55
CA ARG A 45 -0.39 -5.83 -7.21
C ARG A 45 0.98 -5.18 -7.40
N GLU A 46 1.22 -4.55 -8.56
CA GLU A 46 2.49 -3.86 -8.81
C GLU A 46 2.76 -2.74 -7.80
N PHE A 47 1.73 -1.96 -7.45
CA PHE A 47 1.83 -0.95 -6.41
C PHE A 47 2.25 -1.54 -5.05
N CYS A 48 1.65 -2.66 -4.65
CA CYS A 48 1.87 -3.30 -3.35
C CYS A 48 3.23 -4.00 -3.21
N LYS A 49 3.94 -4.31 -4.30
CA LYS A 49 5.29 -4.92 -4.25
C LYS A 49 6.30 -4.12 -3.44
N ARG A 50 6.13 -2.79 -3.37
CA ARG A 50 6.99 -1.88 -2.60
C ARG A 50 6.45 -1.53 -1.21
N GLY A 51 5.41 -2.25 -0.76
CA GLY A 51 4.67 -1.93 0.45
C GLY A 51 3.34 -1.25 0.17
N CYS A 52 2.43 -1.35 1.15
CA CYS A 52 1.09 -0.79 1.08
C CYS A 52 0.84 0.15 2.27
N PRO A 53 0.40 1.41 2.04
CA PRO A 53 -0.06 2.28 3.10
C PRO A 53 -1.17 1.62 3.93
N ALA A 54 -1.11 1.74 5.27
CA ALA A 54 -2.08 1.12 6.16
C ALA A 54 -3.53 1.54 5.85
N THR A 55 -3.74 2.82 5.55
CA THR A 55 -5.05 3.41 5.24
C THR A 55 -5.68 2.93 3.94
N LEU A 56 -4.91 2.30 3.04
CA LEU A 56 -5.39 1.80 1.74
C LEU A 56 -5.32 0.27 1.65
N ARG A 57 -4.86 -0.40 2.73
CA ARG A 57 -4.57 -1.83 2.70
C ARG A 57 -5.82 -2.66 2.46
N ALA A 58 -6.91 -2.37 3.17
CA ALA A 58 -8.16 -3.10 3.00
C ALA A 58 -8.63 -3.04 1.53
N ASP A 59 -8.77 -1.84 0.98
CA ASP A 59 -9.28 -1.63 -0.38
C ASP A 59 -8.40 -2.25 -1.45
N LEU A 60 -7.06 -2.07 -1.35
CA LEU A 60 -6.12 -2.63 -2.32
C LEU A 60 -6.14 -4.16 -2.30
N TRP A 61 -6.17 -4.77 -1.11
CA TRP A 61 -6.20 -6.23 -1.01
C TRP A 61 -7.53 -6.81 -1.49
N SER A 62 -8.62 -6.10 -1.26
CA SER A 62 -9.94 -6.49 -1.77
C SER A 62 -10.02 -6.42 -3.28
N LEU A 63 -9.46 -5.38 -3.88
CA LEU A 63 -9.28 -5.28 -5.34
C LEU A 63 -8.40 -6.41 -5.89
N ILE A 64 -7.31 -6.76 -5.21
CA ILE A 64 -6.38 -7.82 -5.64
C ILE A 64 -7.04 -9.21 -5.57
N LEU A 65 -7.79 -9.47 -4.49
CA LEU A 65 -8.44 -10.76 -4.23
C LEU A 65 -9.80 -10.89 -4.93
N GLY A 66 -10.36 -9.78 -5.44
CA GLY A 66 -11.69 -9.75 -6.04
C GLY A 66 -12.81 -9.98 -5.02
N VAL A 67 -12.62 -9.53 -3.78
CA VAL A 67 -13.60 -9.67 -2.69
C VAL A 67 -14.22 -8.33 -2.35
N ASP A 68 -15.50 -8.33 -2.01
CA ASP A 68 -16.21 -7.14 -1.57
C ASP A 68 -16.26 -7.10 -0.03
N ILE A 69 -15.86 -5.97 0.56
CA ILE A 69 -15.80 -5.79 2.03
C ILE A 69 -17.03 -5.06 2.57
N SER A 70 -18.04 -4.75 1.76
CA SER A 70 -19.22 -3.97 2.15
C SER A 70 -20.13 -4.67 3.17
N GLY A 71 -19.74 -5.84 3.69
CA GLY A 71 -20.54 -6.66 4.62
C GLY A 71 -19.97 -6.83 6.03
N ALA A 72 -18.98 -6.04 6.47
CA ALA A 72 -18.39 -6.11 7.81
C ALA A 72 -18.86 -4.97 8.73
#